data_AF-A0A917VRF4-F1
#
_entry.id   AF-A0A917VRF4-F1
#
_cell.length_a   1.000
_cell.length_b   1.000
_cell.length_c   1.000
_cell.angle_alpha   90.00
_cell.angle_beta   90.00
_cell.angle_gamma   90.00
#
_symmetry.space_group_name_H-M   'P 1'
#
loop_
_entity.id
_entity.type
_entity.pdbx_description
1 polymer ?
#
loop_
_entity_poly.entity_id
_entity_poly.type
_entity_poly.pdbx_seq_one_letter_code
_entity_poly.pdbx_strand_id
1 'polypeptide(L)'
;MSTGAAGMSRKGAEFVRESEQLPDADRLGDGVVSKSNSSTTESGPAHPSAQGNRRDENPSTESSRITDRDIGVIQKMTAGTDLFERIGRGLRSGNLSPSDRAFVEELRTAIAKLRSYSGTVFRGAHLYLDALARYQKGSIVTEPAFTSTSKRKSGAFGGNTHFKIRSSTGKVLGRYSAKPHEKEVIFPPGTRFEVVDVKYNKHWRRTDIELVDRGIAG
;
A
#
# COMPACT_ATOMS: atom_id res chain seq x y z
N MET A 1 21.04 -45.65 -18.99
CA MET A 1 22.07 -44.71 -18.48
C MET A 1 21.73 -43.35 -19.08
N SER A 2 21.21 -42.41 -18.26
CA SER A 2 21.95 -41.23 -17.75
C SER A 2 22.35 -40.28 -18.90
N THR A 3 22.09 -38.97 -18.96
CA THR A 3 21.65 -37.93 -18.01
C THR A 3 21.62 -36.62 -18.83
N GLY A 4 20.85 -35.61 -18.45
CA GLY A 4 21.10 -34.23 -18.92
C GLY A 4 19.88 -33.32 -18.86
N ALA A 5 19.88 -32.42 -17.88
CA ALA A 5 18.77 -31.53 -17.51
C ALA A 5 18.98 -30.07 -17.96
N ALA A 6 17.90 -29.29 -17.80
CA ALA A 6 17.81 -27.82 -17.70
C ALA A 6 17.87 -27.02 -19.03
N GLY A 7 17.05 -25.98 -19.26
CA GLY A 7 16.08 -25.32 -18.40
C GLY A 7 15.47 -24.08 -19.08
N MET A 8 14.60 -23.41 -18.32
CA MET A 8 14.03 -22.06 -18.50
C MET A 8 13.03 -21.83 -19.65
N SER A 9 11.74 -21.88 -19.31
CA SER A 9 10.69 -21.11 -19.99
C SER A 9 10.22 -19.99 -19.07
N ARG A 10 10.63 -18.75 -19.37
CA ARG A 10 10.02 -17.53 -18.82
C ARG A 10 8.96 -17.07 -19.82
N LYS A 11 7.68 -17.30 -19.56
CA LYS A 11 6.61 -16.60 -20.27
C LYS A 11 6.32 -15.28 -19.58
N GLY A 12 6.74 -14.21 -20.24
CA GLY A 12 6.39 -12.84 -19.88
C GLY A 12 4.91 -12.57 -20.10
N ALA A 13 4.34 -11.78 -19.21
CA ALA A 13 2.99 -11.23 -19.37
C ALA A 13 3.00 -10.24 -20.53
N GLU A 14 2.12 -10.48 -21.49
CA GLU A 14 1.93 -9.67 -22.70
C GLU A 14 1.40 -8.27 -22.36
N PHE A 15 2.08 -7.29 -22.94
CA PHE A 15 1.67 -5.88 -22.99
C PHE A 15 0.65 -5.71 -24.12
N VAL A 16 -0.57 -5.29 -23.80
CA VAL A 16 -1.47 -4.73 -24.81
C VAL A 16 -1.07 -3.26 -25.01
N ARG A 17 -0.59 -2.98 -26.22
CA ARG A 17 -0.41 -1.62 -26.75
C ARG A 17 -1.74 -1.17 -27.33
N GLU A 18 -2.21 0.00 -26.92
CA GLU A 18 -3.10 0.77 -27.77
C GLU A 18 -2.74 2.25 -27.63
N SER A 19 -2.62 2.87 -28.80
CA SER A 19 -2.03 4.15 -29.10
C SER A 19 -3.08 5.25 -29.09
N GLU A 20 -2.89 6.29 -28.30
CA GLU A 20 -3.44 7.62 -28.61
C GLU A 20 -2.38 8.69 -28.28
N GLN A 21 -2.08 9.50 -29.30
CA GLN A 21 -1.19 10.65 -29.28
C GLN A 21 -1.55 11.63 -28.15
N LEU A 22 -0.56 12.01 -27.34
CA LEU A 22 -0.65 13.22 -26.50
C LEU A 22 -0.13 14.42 -27.32
N PRO A 23 -0.82 15.58 -27.31
CA PRO A 23 -0.32 16.77 -27.98
C PRO A 23 0.88 17.37 -27.24
N ASP A 24 1.83 17.88 -28.02
CA ASP A 24 3.02 18.63 -27.61
C ASP A 24 2.67 19.86 -26.77
N ALA A 25 3.38 20.03 -25.65
CA ALA A 25 3.44 21.29 -24.93
C ALA A 25 4.91 21.69 -24.79
N ASP A 26 5.40 22.38 -25.83
CA ASP A 26 6.67 23.07 -25.83
C ASP A 26 6.49 24.48 -25.20
N ARG A 27 7.50 24.89 -24.43
CA ARG A 27 7.91 26.28 -24.08
C ARG A 27 7.09 27.09 -23.08
N LEU A 28 7.67 27.31 -21.90
CA LEU A 28 8.08 28.59 -21.27
C LEU A 28 9.05 28.16 -20.14
N GLY A 29 10.27 28.65 -19.94
CA GLY A 29 10.89 29.94 -20.16
C GLY A 29 11.82 30.15 -18.94
N ASP A 30 13.03 30.64 -19.18
CA ASP A 30 14.21 30.62 -18.30
C ASP A 30 14.09 31.22 -16.89
N GLY A 31 14.98 30.78 -15.99
CA GLY A 31 15.18 31.38 -14.67
C GLY A 31 16.41 30.83 -13.93
N VAL A 32 17.59 31.32 -14.30
CA VAL A 32 18.89 31.15 -13.61
C VAL A 32 18.85 31.80 -12.23
N VAL A 33 19.35 31.13 -11.17
CA VAL A 33 20.19 31.74 -10.10
C VAL A 33 21.01 30.67 -9.38
N SER A 34 22.31 30.95 -9.27
CA SER A 34 23.39 30.23 -8.60
C SER A 34 23.38 30.30 -7.07
N LYS A 35 24.09 29.34 -6.43
CA LYS A 35 25.01 29.43 -5.26
C LYS A 35 24.99 28.09 -4.51
N SER A 36 26.01 27.23 -4.64
CA SER A 36 27.31 27.22 -3.95
C SER A 36 27.24 26.89 -2.45
N ASN A 37 28.17 26.00 -2.05
CA ASN A 37 28.65 25.63 -0.71
C ASN A 37 27.95 24.43 -0.04
N SER A 38 28.62 23.58 0.72
CA SER A 38 30.02 23.13 0.82
C SER A 38 29.99 22.06 1.92
N SER A 39 30.74 20.99 1.72
CA SER A 39 31.04 19.97 2.72
C SER A 39 31.74 20.54 3.96
N THR A 40 31.25 20.21 5.15
CA THR A 40 32.12 20.08 6.33
C THR A 40 31.59 18.97 7.24
N THR A 41 32.47 18.00 7.48
CA THR A 41 32.44 16.97 8.51
C THR A 41 32.69 17.57 9.88
N GLU A 42 31.97 17.13 10.92
CA GLU A 42 32.51 17.16 12.27
C GLU A 42 31.94 16.04 13.14
N SER A 43 32.84 15.47 13.93
CA SER A 43 32.70 14.23 14.69
C SER A 43 32.64 14.54 16.20
N GLY A 44 31.78 13.81 16.91
CA GLY A 44 31.93 13.48 18.34
C GLY A 44 30.82 14.01 19.27
N PRO A 45 30.67 13.49 20.52
CA PRO A 45 31.24 12.27 21.11
C PRO A 45 30.17 11.23 21.52
N ALA A 46 30.66 10.04 21.90
CA ALA A 46 29.88 8.93 22.45
C ALA A 46 29.47 9.13 23.93
N HIS A 47 28.44 8.40 24.36
CA HIS A 47 28.10 7.86 25.72
C HIS A 47 26.57 7.98 26.00
N PRO A 48 25.95 7.15 26.86
CA PRO A 48 26.24 5.76 27.23
C PRO A 48 25.02 4.83 27.02
N SER A 49 25.26 3.54 27.23
CA SER A 49 24.32 2.42 27.22
C SER A 49 23.01 2.68 27.97
N ALA A 50 21.87 2.45 27.30
CA ALA A 50 20.58 2.22 27.95
C ALA A 50 20.01 0.89 27.45
N GLN A 51 20.26 -0.17 28.22
CA GLN A 51 19.46 -1.39 28.18
C GLN A 51 18.03 -1.03 28.61
N GLY A 52 17.16 -0.77 27.63
CA GLY A 52 15.73 -0.57 27.83
C GLY A 52 14.96 -1.79 27.33
N ASN A 53 14.53 -2.63 28.26
CA ASN A 53 13.55 -3.72 28.15
C ASN A 53 12.95 -3.97 26.75
N ARG A 54 13.46 -4.99 26.05
CA ARG A 54 12.66 -5.75 25.09
C ARG A 54 11.55 -6.45 25.89
N ARG A 55 10.37 -5.83 25.97
CA ARG A 55 9.16 -6.60 26.24
C ARG A 55 8.91 -7.40 24.98
N ASP A 56 9.30 -8.67 25.01
CA ASP A 56 8.87 -9.67 24.05
C ASP A 56 7.34 -9.74 24.13
N GLU A 57 6.65 -8.99 23.26
CA GLU A 57 5.21 -9.10 23.08
C GLU A 57 4.91 -10.50 22.52
N ASN A 58 4.27 -11.31 23.36
CA ASN A 58 4.04 -12.73 23.15
C ASN A 58 3.13 -12.98 21.91
N PRO A 59 3.62 -13.61 20.83
CA PRO A 59 2.85 -13.89 19.60
C PRO A 59 1.68 -14.88 19.80
N SER A 60 1.52 -15.45 20.99
CA SER A 60 0.45 -16.38 21.36
C SER A 60 -0.95 -15.74 21.48
N THR A 61 -1.02 -14.43 21.78
CA THR A 61 -2.31 -13.74 22.04
C THR A 61 -3.08 -13.37 20.76
N GLU A 62 -2.40 -13.20 19.62
CA GLU A 62 -3.06 -13.01 18.32
C GLU A 62 -3.68 -14.32 17.83
N SER A 63 -2.97 -15.44 18.03
CA SER A 63 -3.39 -16.74 17.50
C SER A 63 -4.62 -17.31 18.22
N SER A 64 -4.96 -16.82 19.41
CA SER A 64 -6.14 -17.27 20.16
C SER A 64 -7.44 -16.57 19.78
N ARG A 65 -7.39 -15.43 19.08
CA ARG A 65 -8.58 -14.64 18.72
C ARG A 65 -9.06 -14.85 17.29
N ILE A 66 -8.16 -15.28 16.40
CA ILE A 66 -8.48 -15.54 15.00
C ILE A 66 -8.95 -16.98 14.82
N THR A 67 -10.08 -17.15 14.14
CA THR A 67 -10.69 -18.46 13.87
C THR A 67 -10.34 -18.95 12.47
N ASP A 68 -10.53 -20.24 12.19
CA ASP A 68 -10.36 -20.79 10.84
C ASP A 68 -11.29 -20.10 9.82
N ARG A 69 -12.49 -19.67 10.25
CA ARG A 69 -13.40 -18.87 9.41
C ARG A 69 -12.80 -17.51 9.06
N ASP A 70 -12.21 -16.81 10.03
CA ASP A 70 -11.54 -15.53 9.79
C ASP A 70 -10.39 -15.70 8.79
N ILE A 71 -9.60 -16.77 8.95
CA ILE A 71 -8.48 -17.10 8.06
C ILE A 71 -9.01 -17.37 6.65
N GLY A 72 -10.07 -18.17 6.50
CA GLY A 72 -10.67 -18.47 5.20
C GLY A 72 -11.14 -17.21 4.46
N VAL A 73 -11.73 -16.25 5.18
CA VAL A 73 -12.16 -14.96 4.59
C VAL A 73 -10.96 -14.11 4.14
N ILE A 74 -9.90 -14.04 4.94
CA ILE A 74 -8.66 -13.33 4.59
C ILE A 74 -7.98 -13.98 3.37
N GLN A 75 -7.87 -15.31 3.36
CA GLN A 75 -7.29 -16.04 2.23
C GLN A 75 -8.11 -15.83 0.96
N LYS A 76 -9.44 -15.89 1.05
CA LYS A 76 -10.33 -15.67 -0.09
C LYS A 76 -10.15 -14.28 -0.69
N MET A 77 -10.00 -13.23 0.14
CA MET A 77 -9.75 -11.87 -0.34
C MET A 77 -8.38 -11.71 -1.01
N THR A 78 -7.36 -12.45 -0.55
CA THR A 78 -5.96 -12.27 -0.97
C THR A 78 -5.51 -13.27 -2.05
N ALA A 79 -6.31 -14.30 -2.35
CA ALA A 79 -5.97 -15.34 -3.31
C ALA A 79 -5.97 -14.87 -4.77
N GLY A 80 -6.79 -13.88 -5.14
CA GLY A 80 -6.94 -13.44 -6.52
C GLY A 80 -7.46 -12.00 -6.68
N THR A 81 -7.34 -11.45 -7.90
CA THR A 81 -7.72 -10.07 -8.23
C THR A 81 -9.21 -9.88 -8.38
N ASP A 82 -9.94 -10.87 -8.91
CA ASP A 82 -11.35 -10.70 -9.31
C ASP A 82 -12.26 -10.31 -8.14
N LEU A 83 -12.14 -11.01 -7.01
CA LEU A 83 -12.92 -10.70 -5.81
C LEU A 83 -12.54 -9.33 -5.24
N PHE A 84 -11.24 -9.07 -5.13
CA PHE A 84 -10.73 -7.81 -4.61
C PHE A 84 -11.22 -6.62 -5.44
N GLU A 85 -11.16 -6.73 -6.77
CA GLU A 85 -11.60 -5.69 -7.67
C GLU A 85 -13.12 -5.51 -7.67
N ARG A 86 -13.89 -6.60 -7.67
CA ARG A 86 -15.35 -6.56 -7.64
C ARG A 86 -15.86 -5.89 -6.37
N ILE A 87 -15.34 -6.29 -5.20
CA ILE A 87 -15.65 -5.65 -3.91
C ILE A 87 -15.19 -4.20 -3.91
N GLY A 88 -13.97 -3.93 -4.41
CA GLY A 88 -13.44 -2.58 -4.49
C GLY A 88 -14.30 -1.64 -5.35
N ARG A 89 -14.78 -2.11 -6.51
CA ARG A 89 -15.70 -1.35 -7.38
C ARG A 89 -17.02 -1.10 -6.68
N GLY A 90 -17.64 -2.12 -6.10
CA GLY A 90 -18.93 -1.98 -5.40
C GLY A 90 -18.84 -1.04 -4.18
N LEU A 91 -17.73 -1.08 -3.43
CA LEU A 91 -17.48 -0.14 -2.33
C LEU A 91 -17.33 1.30 -2.81
N ARG A 92 -16.61 1.53 -3.93
CA ARG A 92 -16.42 2.87 -4.50
C ARG A 92 -17.69 3.46 -5.10
N SER A 93 -18.52 2.64 -5.75
CA SER A 93 -19.78 3.10 -6.37
C SER A 93 -20.97 3.09 -5.42
N GLY A 94 -20.83 2.54 -4.21
CA GLY A 94 -21.93 2.31 -3.28
C GLY A 94 -22.88 1.16 -3.68
N ASN A 95 -22.54 0.41 -4.74
CA ASN A 95 -23.37 -0.65 -5.29
C ASN A 95 -22.82 -2.05 -4.97
N LEU A 96 -22.95 -2.49 -3.72
CA LEU A 96 -22.62 -3.85 -3.29
C LEU A 96 -23.87 -4.74 -3.27
N SER A 97 -23.74 -5.96 -3.79
CA SER A 97 -24.76 -6.99 -3.58
C SER A 97 -24.87 -7.33 -2.08
N PRO A 98 -25.99 -7.93 -1.62
CA PRO A 98 -26.13 -8.36 -0.23
C PRO A 98 -25.04 -9.35 0.21
N SER A 99 -24.65 -10.29 -0.67
CA SER A 99 -23.59 -11.27 -0.37
C SER A 99 -22.22 -10.63 -0.25
N ASP A 100 -21.92 -9.62 -1.08
CA ASP A 100 -20.66 -8.87 -1.01
C ASP A 100 -20.59 -8.02 0.25
N ARG A 101 -21.69 -7.40 0.62
CA ARG A 101 -21.78 -6.62 1.86
C ARG A 101 -21.53 -7.51 3.08
N ALA A 102 -22.14 -8.70 3.12
CA ALA A 102 -21.89 -9.68 4.17
C ALA A 102 -20.40 -10.09 4.22
N PHE A 103 -19.80 -10.36 3.05
CA PHE A 103 -18.36 -10.69 2.97
C PHE A 103 -17.45 -9.56 3.47
N VAL A 104 -17.76 -8.30 3.12
CA VAL A 104 -17.02 -7.12 3.58
C VAL A 104 -17.07 -7.02 5.11
N GLU A 105 -18.23 -7.22 5.72
CA GLU A 105 -18.39 -7.16 7.18
C GLU A 105 -17.67 -8.32 7.89
N GLU A 106 -17.73 -9.54 7.33
CA GLU A 106 -16.95 -10.67 7.83
C GLU A 106 -15.45 -10.38 7.76
N LEU A 107 -14.96 -9.87 6.63
CA LEU A 107 -13.55 -9.54 6.46
C LEU A 107 -13.12 -8.42 7.41
N ARG A 108 -13.94 -7.37 7.58
CA ARG A 108 -13.70 -6.28 8.53
C ARG A 108 -13.56 -6.81 9.96
N THR A 109 -14.44 -7.71 10.36
CA THR A 109 -14.42 -8.38 11.67
C THR A 109 -13.18 -9.26 11.83
N ALA A 110 -12.81 -10.01 10.79
CA ALA A 110 -11.62 -10.86 10.79
C ALA A 110 -10.33 -10.05 10.96
N ILE A 111 -10.13 -9.00 10.14
CA ILE A 111 -8.90 -8.20 10.21
C ILE A 111 -8.82 -7.31 11.45
N ALA A 112 -9.96 -6.95 12.08
CA ALA A 112 -9.97 -6.19 13.31
C ALA A 112 -9.28 -6.92 14.49
N LYS A 113 -9.27 -8.26 14.44
CA LYS A 113 -8.61 -9.14 15.43
C LYS A 113 -7.08 -9.17 15.30
N LEU A 114 -6.54 -8.72 14.17
CA LEU A 114 -5.10 -8.70 13.88
C LEU A 114 -4.43 -7.49 14.52
N ARG A 115 -3.11 -7.59 14.81
CA ARG A 115 -2.36 -6.41 15.26
C ARG A 115 -2.41 -5.30 14.23
N SER A 116 -2.47 -4.09 14.75
CA SER A 116 -2.15 -2.91 13.98
C SER A 116 -0.65 -2.85 13.70
N TYR A 117 -0.30 -2.26 12.57
CA TYR A 117 1.07 -2.00 12.15
C TYR A 117 1.37 -0.51 12.27
N SER A 118 2.31 -0.19 13.15
CA SER A 118 2.91 1.15 13.22
C SER A 118 4.19 1.17 12.41
N GLY A 119 4.22 1.96 11.33
CA GLY A 119 5.38 2.02 10.43
C GLY A 119 5.02 2.49 9.02
N THR A 120 6.04 2.62 8.16
CA THR A 120 5.82 3.00 6.76
C THR A 120 5.37 1.80 5.92
N VAL A 121 4.35 2.00 5.09
CA VAL A 121 3.89 1.05 4.07
C VAL A 121 3.78 1.73 2.71
N PHE A 122 3.77 0.93 1.65
CA PHE A 122 3.83 1.39 0.27
C PHE A 122 2.73 0.76 -0.56
N ARG A 123 2.18 1.52 -1.51
CA ARG A 123 1.18 1.05 -2.47
C ARG A 123 1.44 1.71 -3.81
N GLY A 124 1.39 0.93 -4.88
CA GLY A 124 1.21 1.48 -6.22
C GLY A 124 -0.24 1.32 -6.65
N ALA A 125 -0.71 2.26 -7.43
CA ALA A 125 -2.03 2.22 -8.05
C ALA A 125 -2.01 2.95 -9.39
N HIS A 126 -2.97 2.61 -10.23
CA HIS A 126 -3.32 3.42 -11.38
C HIS A 126 -4.56 4.26 -11.03
N LEU A 127 -4.40 5.57 -10.94
CA LEU A 127 -5.49 6.51 -10.68
C LEU A 127 -5.78 7.35 -11.92
N TYR A 128 -7.06 7.48 -12.25
CA TYR A 128 -7.53 8.47 -13.20
C TYR A 128 -7.54 9.87 -12.55
N LEU A 129 -7.64 10.91 -13.39
CA LEU A 129 -7.47 12.30 -12.97
C LEU A 129 -8.45 12.72 -11.86
N ASP A 130 -9.70 12.26 -11.94
CA ASP A 130 -10.76 12.49 -10.95
C ASP A 130 -10.41 11.89 -9.58
N ALA A 131 -9.94 10.64 -9.57
CA ALA A 131 -9.53 9.94 -8.35
C ALA A 131 -8.28 10.58 -7.75
N LEU A 132 -7.32 10.98 -8.60
CA LEU A 132 -6.08 11.64 -8.20
C LEU A 132 -6.34 13.04 -7.63
N ALA A 133 -7.29 13.79 -8.19
CA ALA A 133 -7.63 15.15 -7.76
C ALA A 133 -8.13 15.25 -6.30
N ARG A 134 -8.57 14.12 -5.71
CA ARG A 134 -8.94 14.05 -4.27
C ARG A 134 -7.74 14.20 -3.34
N TYR A 135 -6.55 13.82 -3.78
CA TYR A 135 -5.33 13.88 -2.97
C TYR A 135 -4.67 15.25 -3.13
N GLN A 136 -5.05 16.18 -2.27
CA GLN A 136 -4.48 17.52 -2.22
C GLN A 136 -3.76 17.69 -0.90
N LYS A 137 -2.57 18.29 -0.92
CA LYS A 137 -1.79 18.51 0.30
C LYS A 137 -2.64 19.23 1.37
N GLY A 138 -2.66 18.70 2.58
CA GLY A 138 -3.45 19.18 3.71
C GLY A 138 -4.89 18.63 3.76
N SER A 139 -5.36 17.92 2.72
CA SER A 139 -6.70 17.31 2.75
C SER A 139 -6.72 16.00 3.54
N ILE A 140 -7.91 15.62 3.99
CA ILE A 140 -8.18 14.27 4.49
C ILE A 140 -8.99 13.54 3.43
N VAL A 141 -8.45 12.41 2.96
CA VAL A 141 -9.12 11.51 2.01
C VAL A 141 -9.63 10.30 2.76
N THR A 142 -10.92 9.99 2.57
CA THR A 142 -11.50 8.73 3.03
C THR A 142 -11.47 7.71 1.90
N GLU A 143 -10.83 6.57 2.14
CA GLU A 143 -10.82 5.46 1.18
C GLU A 143 -12.09 4.61 1.37
N PRO A 144 -13.00 4.56 0.38
CA PRO A 144 -14.25 3.81 0.50
C PRO A 144 -14.03 2.30 0.44
N ALA A 145 -12.89 1.84 -0.09
CA ALA A 145 -12.56 0.43 -0.26
C ALA A 145 -11.39 0.00 0.64
N PHE A 146 -11.15 -1.32 0.70
CA PHE A 146 -9.94 -1.84 1.32
C PHE A 146 -8.70 -1.29 0.62
N THR A 147 -7.76 -0.75 1.40
CA THR A 147 -6.48 -0.26 0.88
C THR A 147 -5.39 -1.28 1.18
N SER A 148 -4.97 -2.03 0.17
CA SER A 148 -3.86 -2.99 0.27
C SER A 148 -2.52 -2.28 0.08
N THR A 149 -1.56 -2.61 0.95
CA THR A 149 -0.21 -2.02 0.97
C THR A 149 0.83 -3.08 1.32
N SER A 150 2.11 -2.82 1.06
CA SER A 150 3.23 -3.66 1.48
C SER A 150 4.15 -2.92 2.44
N LYS A 151 4.74 -3.64 3.40
CA LYS A 151 5.85 -3.12 4.22
C LYS A 151 7.13 -2.87 3.42
N ARG A 152 7.23 -3.43 2.20
CA ARG A 152 8.41 -3.31 1.33
C ARG A 152 8.12 -2.39 0.17
N LYS A 153 9.01 -1.43 -0.10
CA LYS A 153 8.89 -0.55 -1.28
C LYS A 153 8.84 -1.33 -2.59
N SER A 154 9.61 -2.41 -2.71
CA SER A 154 9.60 -3.31 -3.87
C SER A 154 8.32 -4.16 -3.98
N GLY A 155 7.53 -4.23 -2.90
CA GLY A 155 6.23 -4.90 -2.90
C GLY A 155 5.08 -3.96 -3.26
N ALA A 156 5.33 -2.67 -3.49
CA ALA A 156 4.33 -1.80 -4.09
C ALA A 156 4.11 -2.22 -5.54
N PHE A 157 2.84 -2.39 -5.92
CA PHE A 157 2.45 -2.60 -7.32
C PHE A 157 2.98 -1.46 -8.22
N GLY A 158 2.97 -1.68 -9.53
CA GLY A 158 3.20 -0.60 -10.49
C GLY A 158 2.04 0.40 -10.54
N GLY A 159 2.11 1.34 -11.47
CA GLY A 159 1.04 2.30 -11.75
C GLY A 159 1.55 3.73 -11.88
N ASN A 160 0.64 4.64 -12.21
CA ASN A 160 0.94 6.06 -12.38
C ASN A 160 0.97 6.83 -11.04
N THR A 161 0.66 6.17 -9.93
CA THR A 161 0.62 6.76 -8.59
C THR A 161 1.25 5.82 -7.57
N HIS A 162 2.11 6.36 -6.71
CA HIS A 162 2.72 5.64 -5.59
C HIS A 162 2.43 6.35 -4.27
N PHE A 163 1.94 5.58 -3.32
CA PHE A 163 1.67 6.02 -1.95
C PHE A 163 2.76 5.54 -1.02
N LYS A 164 3.19 6.44 -0.13
CA LYS A 164 3.97 6.14 1.06
C LYS A 164 3.16 6.57 2.27
N ILE A 165 2.71 5.60 3.05
CA ILE A 165 1.76 5.82 4.14
C ILE A 165 2.45 5.57 5.46
N ARG A 166 2.39 6.54 6.38
CA ARG A 166 2.75 6.33 7.80
C ARG A 166 1.54 5.68 8.49
N SER A 167 1.58 4.36 8.64
CA SER A 167 0.52 3.55 9.23
C SER A 167 0.56 3.60 10.75
N SER A 168 -0.62 3.59 11.39
CA SER A 168 -0.79 3.34 12.83
C SER A 168 -1.89 2.32 13.14
N THR A 169 -2.84 2.12 12.22
CA THR A 169 -4.05 1.29 12.37
C THR A 169 -4.12 0.13 11.38
N GLY A 170 -3.32 0.15 10.30
CA GLY A 170 -3.33 -0.88 9.26
C GLY A 170 -3.05 -2.28 9.80
N LYS A 171 -3.67 -3.31 9.25
CA LYS A 171 -3.67 -4.68 9.81
C LYS A 171 -2.67 -5.58 9.08
N VAL A 172 -1.79 -6.23 9.84
CA VAL A 172 -0.79 -7.15 9.27
C VAL A 172 -1.47 -8.48 8.93
N LEU A 173 -1.59 -8.82 7.64
CA LEU A 173 -2.17 -10.11 7.24
C LEU A 173 -1.19 -11.28 7.48
N GLY A 174 0.08 -11.07 7.17
CA GLY A 174 1.15 -12.04 7.48
C GLY A 174 0.84 -13.45 6.99
N ARG A 175 0.88 -14.44 7.89
CA ARG A 175 0.65 -15.86 7.58
C ARG A 175 -0.79 -16.21 7.18
N TYR A 176 -1.75 -15.31 7.43
CA TYR A 176 -3.16 -15.55 7.14
C TYR A 176 -3.55 -15.15 5.72
N SER A 177 -2.71 -14.39 5.01
CA SER A 177 -2.88 -14.11 3.58
C SER A 177 -2.61 -15.37 2.76
N ALA A 178 -3.28 -15.50 1.61
CA ALA A 178 -2.92 -16.48 0.58
C ALA A 178 -1.54 -16.19 -0.04
N LYS A 179 -1.00 -14.98 0.14
CA LYS A 179 0.32 -14.54 -0.34
C LYS A 179 1.19 -13.94 0.78
N PRO A 180 1.61 -14.73 1.79
CA PRO A 180 2.35 -14.20 2.96
C PRO A 180 3.66 -13.48 2.65
N HIS A 181 4.24 -13.74 1.48
CA HIS A 181 5.51 -13.15 1.02
C HIS A 181 5.37 -11.66 0.65
N GLU A 182 4.17 -11.19 0.34
CA GLU A 182 3.89 -9.78 -0.01
C GLU A 182 4.03 -8.84 1.20
N LYS A 183 4.10 -9.39 2.42
CA LYS A 183 4.17 -8.64 3.68
C LYS A 183 3.07 -7.58 3.76
N GLU A 184 1.87 -8.00 3.37
CA GLU A 184 0.72 -7.12 3.22
C GLU A 184 0.27 -6.51 4.56
N VAL A 185 -0.04 -5.22 4.50
CA VAL A 185 -0.77 -4.47 5.51
C VAL A 185 -2.02 -3.92 4.83
N ILE A 186 -3.19 -4.26 5.35
CA ILE A 186 -4.48 -3.87 4.77
C ILE A 186 -5.18 -2.86 5.68
N PHE A 187 -5.79 -1.84 5.08
CA PHE A 187 -6.67 -0.91 5.78
C PHE A 187 -8.13 -1.20 5.41
N PRO A 188 -9.06 -1.21 6.37
CA PRO A 188 -10.49 -1.41 6.11
C PRO A 188 -11.11 -0.24 5.32
N PRO A 189 -12.28 -0.47 4.68
CA PRO A 189 -13.12 0.59 4.14
C PRO A 189 -13.40 1.70 5.17
N GLY A 190 -13.43 2.95 4.71
CA GLY A 190 -13.66 4.12 5.55
C GLY A 190 -12.43 4.63 6.29
N THR A 191 -11.24 4.03 6.06
CA THR A 191 -10.00 4.56 6.62
C THR A 191 -9.71 5.94 6.03
N ARG A 192 -9.36 6.89 6.91
CA ARG A 192 -9.00 8.26 6.55
C ARG A 192 -7.49 8.41 6.52
N PHE A 193 -7.01 9.14 5.52
CA PHE A 193 -5.61 9.48 5.35
C PHE A 193 -5.47 10.98 5.17
N GLU A 194 -4.60 11.60 5.95
CA GLU A 194 -4.17 12.97 5.69
C GLU A 194 -3.09 12.96 4.62
N VAL A 195 -3.24 13.85 3.64
CA VAL A 195 -2.28 14.02 2.55
C VAL A 195 -1.20 15.01 2.99
N VAL A 196 0.00 14.50 3.22
CA VAL A 196 1.13 15.32 3.68
C VAL A 196 1.88 15.95 2.52
N ASP A 197 2.00 15.23 1.40
CA ASP A 197 2.69 15.74 0.22
C ASP A 197 2.20 15.04 -1.05
N VAL A 198 2.26 15.77 -2.17
CA VAL A 198 1.93 15.28 -3.52
C VAL A 198 2.95 15.84 -4.48
N LYS A 199 3.68 14.96 -5.18
CA LYS A 199 4.75 15.36 -6.08
C LYS A 199 4.76 14.52 -7.35
N TYR A 200 4.80 15.17 -8.50
CA TYR A 200 5.09 14.47 -9.75
C TYR A 200 6.58 14.13 -9.86
N ASN A 201 6.87 12.84 -10.04
CA ASN A 201 8.20 12.31 -10.21
C ASN A 201 8.49 12.08 -11.69
N LYS A 202 9.25 13.00 -12.30
CA LYS A 202 9.56 12.98 -13.73
C LYS A 202 10.34 11.73 -14.16
N HIS A 203 11.25 11.22 -13.32
CA HIS A 203 12.08 10.07 -13.67
C HIS A 203 11.25 8.79 -13.81
N TRP A 204 10.32 8.57 -12.88
CA TRP A 204 9.42 7.40 -12.91
C TRP A 204 8.09 7.67 -13.64
N ARG A 205 7.89 8.89 -14.15
CA ARG A 205 6.65 9.38 -14.78
C ARG A 205 5.38 9.07 -13.99
N ARG A 206 5.44 9.28 -12.67
CA ARG A 206 4.34 8.96 -11.74
C ARG A 206 4.17 10.03 -10.67
N THR A 207 3.03 10.05 -10.01
CA THR A 207 2.79 10.90 -8.84
C THR A 207 3.14 10.13 -7.56
N ASP A 208 4.06 10.66 -6.76
CA ASP A 208 4.35 10.16 -5.42
C ASP A 208 3.49 10.96 -4.40
N ILE A 209 2.77 10.26 -3.52
CA ILE A 209 1.87 10.82 -2.51
C ILE A 209 2.30 10.30 -1.13
N GLU A 210 2.57 11.23 -0.20
CA GLU A 210 2.82 10.90 1.20
C GLU A 210 1.55 11.07 2.03
N LEU A 211 1.20 10.03 2.79
CA LEU A 211 -0.01 9.98 3.60
C LEU A 211 0.32 9.68 5.07
N VAL A 212 -0.53 10.18 5.97
CA VAL A 212 -0.57 9.78 7.38
C VAL A 212 -1.92 9.15 7.68
N ASP A 213 -1.90 7.95 8.23
CA ASP A 213 -3.09 7.23 8.66
C ASP A 213 -3.77 7.92 9.85
N ARG A 214 -5.06 8.23 9.69
CA ARG A 214 -5.94 8.87 10.69
C ARG A 214 -7.07 7.92 11.16
N GLY A 215 -7.02 6.64 10.80
CA GLY A 215 -7.99 5.62 11.17
C GLY A 215 -9.38 5.86 10.59
N ILE A 216 -10.37 5.08 11.06
CA ILE A 216 -11.78 5.30 10.75
C ILE A 216 -12.32 6.43 11.66
N ALA A 217 -13.29 7.21 11.20
CA ALA A 217 -14.00 8.15 12.07
C ALA A 217 -14.69 7.40 13.21
N GLY A 218 -14.44 7.82 14.45
CA GLY A 218 -15.10 7.32 15.65
C GLY A 218 -16.54 7.80 15.76
#